data_AF-A0A6M0KW28-F1
#
_entry.id   AF-A0A6M0KW28-F1
#
_cell.length_a   1.000
_cell.length_b   1.000
_cell.length_c   1.000
_cell.angle_alpha   90.00
_cell.angle_beta   90.00
_cell.angle_gamma   90.00
#
_symmetry.space_group_name_H-M   'P 1'
#
loop_
_entity.id
_entity.type
_entity.pdbx_description
1 polymer ?
#
loop_
_entity_poly.entity_id
_entity_poly.type
_entity_poly.pdbx_seq_one_letter_code
_entity_poly.pdbx_strand_id
1 'polypeptide(L)'
;MIRKSIIIACSMAALISLGCAAGGTISNESSKELSLRKGDAFSESDMVAAKTQYSDKAPGTSTRIERAFQDAPPMIPHSVEGLLPITTANNACIGCHMPEVAVEMKSTP
;
A
#
# COMPACT_ATOMS: atom_id res chain seq x y z
N MET A 1 -19.79 -50.08 39.71
CA MET A 1 -20.49 -49.37 38.60
C MET A 1 -19.86 -48.02 38.28
N ILE A 2 -19.35 -47.27 39.27
CA ILE A 2 -18.65 -45.97 39.12
C ILE A 2 -17.45 -45.97 38.15
N ARG A 3 -16.64 -47.04 38.12
CA ARG A 3 -15.46 -47.11 37.23
C ARG A 3 -15.80 -47.18 35.73
N LYS A 4 -16.93 -47.79 35.36
CA LYS A 4 -17.38 -47.89 33.95
C LYS A 4 -17.99 -46.57 33.46
N SER A 5 -18.70 -45.86 34.34
CA SER A 5 -19.25 -44.53 34.04
C SER A 5 -18.18 -43.45 33.85
N ILE A 6 -17.06 -43.54 34.58
CA ILE A 6 -15.92 -42.61 34.42
C ILE A 6 -15.21 -42.84 33.07
N ILE A 7 -15.02 -44.09 32.65
CA ILE A 7 -14.36 -44.41 31.37
C ILE A 7 -15.19 -43.93 30.17
N ILE A 8 -16.52 -44.10 30.23
CA ILE A 8 -17.43 -43.66 29.16
C ILE A 8 -17.48 -42.12 29.09
N ALA A 9 -17.52 -41.43 30.22
CA ALA A 9 -17.52 -39.96 30.27
C ALA A 9 -16.22 -39.34 29.72
N CYS A 10 -15.06 -39.95 29.99
CA CYS A 10 -13.78 -39.49 29.42
C CYS A 10 -13.69 -39.69 27.90
N SER A 11 -14.26 -40.79 27.37
CA SER A 11 -14.26 -41.05 25.93
C SER A 11 -15.11 -40.05 25.13
N MET A 12 -16.21 -39.56 25.73
CA MET A 12 -17.12 -38.61 25.08
C MET A 12 -16.57 -37.17 25.12
N ALA A 13 -15.82 -36.81 26.17
CA ALA A 13 -15.14 -35.51 26.25
C ALA A 13 -14.01 -35.38 25.21
N ALA A 14 -13.33 -36.48 24.86
CA ALA A 14 -12.28 -36.48 23.85
C ALA A 14 -12.79 -36.32 22.40
N LEU A 15 -14.07 -36.63 22.14
CA LEU A 15 -14.68 -36.51 20.80
C LEU A 15 -15.22 -35.09 20.54
N ILE A 16 -15.58 -34.34 21.60
CA ILE A 16 -16.12 -32.98 21.49
C ILE A 16 -15.01 -31.94 21.22
N SER A 17 -13.76 -32.22 21.61
CA SER A 17 -12.63 -31.32 21.35
C SER A 17 -12.15 -31.31 19.89
N LEU A 18 -12.49 -32.32 19.09
CA LEU A 18 -12.09 -32.39 17.68
C LEU A 18 -13.00 -31.57 16.73
N GLY A 19 -14.23 -31.24 17.15
CA GLY A 19 -15.20 -30.53 16.31
C GLY A 19 -14.97 -29.01 16.22
N CYS A 20 -14.30 -28.40 17.20
CA CYS A 20 -14.07 -26.94 17.23
C CYS A 20 -12.85 -26.51 16.39
N ALA A 21 -12.01 -27.45 15.96
CA ALA A 21 -10.83 -27.16 15.13
C ALA A 21 -11.12 -27.12 13.62
N ALA A 22 -12.35 -27.46 13.20
CA ALA A 22 -12.75 -27.51 11.79
C ALA A 22 -13.45 -26.23 11.30
N GLY A 23 -13.44 -25.15 12.08
CA GLY A 23 -13.78 -23.82 11.57
C GLY A 23 -12.72 -23.40 10.57
N GLY A 24 -13.05 -23.45 9.28
CA GLY A 24 -12.13 -23.21 8.17
C GLY A 24 -11.23 -22.00 8.43
N THR A 25 -9.94 -22.27 8.63
CA THR A 25 -8.92 -21.24 8.66
C THR A 25 -8.86 -20.63 7.26
N ILE A 26 -9.41 -19.43 7.09
CA ILE A 26 -9.00 -18.58 5.96
C ILE A 26 -7.53 -18.29 6.23
N SER A 27 -6.66 -19.03 5.56
CA SER A 27 -5.22 -18.94 5.79
C SER A 27 -4.72 -17.59 5.28
N ASN A 28 -4.00 -16.90 6.15
CA ASN A 28 -3.35 -15.61 5.86
C ASN A 28 -2.52 -15.68 4.57
N GLU A 29 -1.93 -16.84 4.29
CA GLU A 29 -1.15 -17.11 3.09
C GLU A 29 -1.88 -16.75 1.79
N SER A 30 -3.18 -17.08 1.67
CA SER A 30 -3.93 -16.74 0.45
C SER A 30 -4.15 -15.23 0.31
N SER A 31 -4.43 -14.53 1.42
CA SER A 31 -4.58 -13.07 1.40
C SER A 31 -3.24 -12.37 1.16
N LYS A 32 -2.14 -12.94 1.65
CA LYS A 32 -0.79 -12.41 1.50
C LYS A 32 -0.33 -12.44 0.04
N GLU A 33 -0.59 -13.53 -0.68
CA GLU A 33 -0.22 -13.65 -2.11
C GLU A 33 -1.04 -12.75 -3.04
N LEU A 34 -2.33 -12.53 -2.74
CA LEU A 34 -3.20 -11.63 -3.52
C LEU A 34 -3.00 -10.15 -3.18
N SER A 35 -2.49 -9.83 -1.99
CA SER A 35 -2.39 -8.46 -1.51
C SER A 35 -1.25 -7.70 -2.18
N LEU A 36 -1.53 -6.47 -2.60
CA LEU A 36 -0.51 -5.50 -3.04
C LEU A 36 0.53 -5.20 -1.95
N ARG A 37 0.17 -5.36 -0.67
CA ARG A 37 1.05 -5.15 0.48
C ARG A 37 1.95 -6.37 0.77
N LYS A 38 1.66 -7.55 0.17
CA LYS A 38 2.37 -8.83 0.37
C LYS A 38 2.61 -9.17 1.85
N GLY A 39 1.68 -8.81 2.71
CA GLY A 39 1.81 -8.85 4.15
C GLY A 39 0.57 -9.37 4.84
N ASP A 40 0.69 -9.58 6.15
CA ASP A 40 -0.41 -10.00 7.01
C ASP A 40 -1.55 -8.96 6.98
N ALA A 41 -2.78 -9.41 6.72
CA ALA A 41 -3.96 -8.56 6.71
C ALA A 41 -4.36 -8.00 8.09
N PHE A 42 -3.86 -8.59 9.17
CA PHE A 42 -4.21 -8.27 10.56
C PHE A 42 -3.05 -7.65 11.35
N SER A 43 -1.87 -7.51 10.74
CA SER A 43 -0.70 -6.91 11.37
C SER A 43 -0.10 -5.80 10.50
N GLU A 44 0.24 -4.68 11.14
CA GLU A 44 0.88 -3.53 10.50
C GLU A 44 2.38 -3.45 10.81
N SER A 45 2.92 -4.36 11.64
CA SER A 45 4.30 -4.33 12.15
C SER A 45 5.37 -4.35 11.05
N ASP A 46 5.10 -5.06 9.97
CA ASP A 46 6.06 -5.30 8.88
C ASP A 46 5.66 -4.60 7.58
N MET A 47 4.66 -3.70 7.63
CA MET A 47 4.10 -3.06 6.45
C MET A 47 4.86 -1.78 6.10
N VAL A 48 5.68 -1.86 5.05
CA VAL A 48 6.34 -0.68 4.47
C VAL A 48 5.64 -0.28 3.17
N ALA A 49 5.07 0.92 3.14
CA ALA A 49 4.49 1.46 1.92
C ALA A 49 5.60 1.65 0.86
N ALA A 50 5.32 1.24 -0.38
CA ALA A 50 6.22 1.55 -1.48
C ALA A 50 6.35 3.08 -1.62
N LYS A 51 7.60 3.56 -1.70
CA LYS A 51 7.85 4.98 -2.00
C LYS A 51 7.34 5.28 -3.41
N THR A 52 6.66 6.40 -3.57
CA THR A 52 6.37 6.96 -4.89
C THR A 52 7.70 7.21 -5.60
N GLN A 53 7.86 6.63 -6.79
CA GLN A 53 9.00 6.90 -7.64
C GLN A 53 8.62 7.91 -8.72
N TYR A 54 9.47 8.91 -8.90
CA TYR A 54 9.39 9.87 -10.00
C TYR A 54 10.49 9.55 -11.01
N SER A 55 10.42 10.16 -12.19
CA SER A 55 11.48 10.05 -13.20
C SER A 55 12.82 10.56 -12.67
N ASP A 56 13.93 9.95 -13.05
CA ASP A 56 15.28 10.46 -12.69
C ASP A 56 15.73 11.64 -13.56
N LYS A 57 14.97 11.97 -14.61
CA LYS A 57 15.31 13.04 -15.55
C LYS A 57 15.14 14.41 -14.90
N ALA A 58 16.10 15.31 -15.16
CA ALA A 58 16.02 16.69 -14.67
C ALA A 58 14.78 17.43 -15.22
N PRO A 59 14.23 18.41 -14.48
CA PRO A 59 13.14 19.26 -14.97
C PRO A 59 13.42 19.81 -16.37
N GLY A 60 12.41 19.84 -17.24
CA GLY A 60 12.54 20.33 -18.63
C GLY A 60 13.17 19.35 -19.64
N THR A 61 13.73 18.23 -19.20
CA THR A 61 14.39 17.24 -20.09
C THR A 61 13.57 15.97 -20.34
N SER A 62 12.43 15.84 -19.66
CA SER A 62 11.54 14.68 -19.76
C SER A 62 10.37 14.92 -20.71
N THR A 63 9.62 13.86 -20.98
CA THR A 63 8.38 13.89 -21.78
C THR A 63 7.17 13.93 -20.86
N ARG A 64 6.13 14.67 -21.25
CA ARG A 64 4.86 14.69 -20.53
C ARG A 64 4.25 13.28 -20.47
N ILE A 65 3.63 12.97 -19.34
CA ILE A 65 2.90 11.72 -19.13
C ILE A 65 1.45 11.97 -19.53
N GLU A 66 0.90 11.11 -20.40
CA GLU A 66 -0.49 11.21 -20.81
C GLU A 66 -1.42 11.06 -19.60
N ARG A 67 -2.48 11.85 -19.56
CA ARG A 67 -3.44 11.78 -18.47
C ARG A 67 -4.21 10.45 -18.52
N ALA A 68 -4.49 9.87 -17.36
CA ALA A 68 -5.26 8.62 -17.29
C ALA A 68 -6.70 8.78 -17.82
N PHE A 69 -7.27 9.98 -17.70
CA PHE A 69 -8.58 10.38 -18.19
C PHE A 69 -8.63 11.93 -18.30
N GLN A 70 -9.67 12.48 -18.93
CA GLN A 70 -9.74 13.90 -19.32
C GLN A 70 -9.39 14.89 -18.19
N ASP A 71 -9.91 14.65 -16.98
CA ASP A 71 -9.72 15.50 -15.80
C ASP A 71 -8.75 14.92 -14.77
N ALA A 72 -7.96 13.92 -15.14
CA ALA A 72 -6.95 13.39 -14.23
C ALA A 72 -5.90 14.47 -13.95
N PRO A 73 -5.42 14.63 -12.71
CA PRO A 73 -4.29 15.49 -12.45
C PRO A 73 -3.08 15.07 -13.30
N PRO A 74 -2.32 16.01 -13.90
CA PRO A 74 -1.09 15.67 -14.60
C PRO A 74 -0.07 15.09 -13.61
N MET A 75 0.66 14.06 -14.06
CA MET A 75 1.74 13.44 -13.28
C MET A 75 3.06 14.19 -13.46
N ILE A 76 3.90 14.24 -12.42
CA ILE A 76 5.23 14.88 -12.49
C ILE A 76 6.16 14.04 -13.37
N PRO A 77 6.63 14.55 -14.53
CA PRO A 77 7.43 13.75 -15.47
C PRO A 77 8.93 13.77 -15.19
N HIS A 78 9.39 14.50 -14.17
CA HIS A 78 10.81 14.75 -13.86
C HIS A 78 11.16 14.39 -12.41
N SER A 79 12.44 14.48 -12.08
CA SER A 79 12.97 14.23 -10.75
C SER A 79 12.54 15.32 -9.78
N VAL A 80 12.26 14.89 -8.55
CA VAL A 80 11.96 15.78 -7.41
C VAL A 80 13.15 15.87 -6.44
N GLU A 81 14.29 15.29 -6.79
CA GLU A 81 15.50 15.33 -5.99
C GLU A 81 15.94 16.79 -5.74
N GLY A 82 16.16 17.14 -4.48
CA GLY A 82 16.47 18.52 -4.07
C GLY A 82 15.31 19.52 -4.14
N LEU A 83 14.11 19.12 -4.60
CA LEU A 83 12.91 19.98 -4.62
C LEU A 83 12.03 19.81 -3.38
N LEU A 84 12.29 18.75 -2.59
CA LEU A 84 11.60 18.42 -1.35
C LEU A 84 12.54 18.66 -0.15
N PRO A 85 12.01 18.98 1.05
CA PRO A 85 10.58 19.09 1.38
C PRO A 85 9.98 20.43 0.97
N ILE A 86 8.65 20.43 0.74
CA ILE A 86 7.87 21.66 0.62
C ILE A 86 7.50 22.13 2.03
N THR A 87 7.85 23.37 2.36
CA THR A 87 7.49 24.02 3.62
C THR A 87 6.78 25.34 3.34
N THR A 88 6.25 26.00 4.37
CA THR A 88 5.66 27.34 4.24
C THR A 88 6.66 28.39 3.79
N ALA A 89 7.96 28.19 4.07
CA ALA A 89 9.04 29.11 3.69
C ALA A 89 9.73 28.73 2.38
N ASN A 90 9.56 27.49 1.88
CA ASN A 90 10.26 27.01 0.70
C ASN A 90 9.40 26.05 -0.14
N ASN A 91 9.11 26.46 -1.37
CA ASN A 91 8.49 25.62 -2.38
C ASN A 91 9.20 25.86 -3.72
N ALA A 92 10.11 24.97 -4.10
CA ALA A 92 10.87 25.11 -5.34
C ALA A 92 10.00 24.91 -6.60
N CYS A 93 8.87 24.21 -6.49
CA CYS A 93 8.01 23.86 -7.62
C CYS A 93 7.38 25.09 -8.27
N ILE A 94 7.00 26.09 -7.46
CA ILE A 94 6.34 27.30 -7.96
C ILE A 94 7.29 28.23 -8.72
N GLY A 95 8.61 28.06 -8.58
CA GLY A 95 9.58 28.80 -9.40
C GLY A 95 9.47 28.50 -10.89
N CYS A 96 8.87 27.36 -11.26
CA CYS A 96 8.60 26.98 -12.64
C CYS A 96 7.11 26.83 -12.97
N HIS A 97 6.26 26.47 -12.00
CA HIS A 97 4.85 26.10 -12.25
C HIS A 97 3.82 27.20 -11.91
N MET A 98 4.25 28.40 -11.53
CA MET A 98 3.32 29.52 -11.33
C MET A 98 2.87 30.13 -12.67
N PRO A 99 1.61 30.59 -12.83
CA PRO A 99 1.10 31.07 -14.12
C PRO A 99 1.96 32.14 -14.81
N GLU A 100 2.65 32.98 -14.05
CA GLU A 100 3.48 34.07 -14.59
C GLU A 100 4.70 33.56 -15.37
N VAL A 101 5.19 32.36 -15.07
CA VAL A 101 6.42 31.78 -15.69
C VAL A 101 6.19 30.43 -16.37
N ALA A 102 5.06 29.76 -16.10
CA ALA A 102 4.86 28.37 -16.51
C ALA A 102 4.87 28.16 -18.02
N VAL A 103 4.35 29.13 -18.78
CA VAL A 103 4.36 29.07 -20.25
C VAL A 103 5.79 29.14 -20.79
N GLU A 104 6.62 30.04 -20.27
CA GLU A 104 8.02 30.22 -20.68
C GLU A 104 8.87 28.99 -20.32
N MET A 105 8.63 28.42 -19.14
CA MET A 105 9.29 27.20 -18.67
C MET A 105 8.73 25.92 -19.33
N LYS A 106 7.72 26.04 -20.20
CA LYS A 106 7.00 24.91 -20.81
C LYS A 106 6.53 23.91 -19.75
N SER A 107 6.05 24.40 -18.62
CA SER A 107 5.61 23.64 -17.45
C SER A 107 4.09 23.63 -17.28
N THR A 108 3.35 24.16 -18.26
CA THR A 108 1.90 24.03 -18.34
C THR A 108 1.48 22.59 -18.69
N PRO A 109 0.34 22.10 -18.19
CA PRO A 109 -0.23 20.79 -18.55
C PRO A 109 -0.38 20.61 -20.06
#